data_AF-A0A8X6J6I9-F1
#
_entry.id   AF-A0A8X6J6I9-F1
#
_cell.length_a   1.000
_cell.length_b   1.000
_cell.length_c   1.000
_cell.angle_alpha   90.00
_cell.angle_beta   90.00
_cell.angle_gamma   90.00
#
_symmetry.space_group_name_H-M   'P 1'
#
loop_
_entity.id
_entity.type
_entity.pdbx_description
1 polymer ?
#
loop_
_entity_poly.entity_id
_entity_poly.type
_entity_poly.pdbx_seq_one_letter_code
_entity_poly.pdbx_strand_id
1 'polypeptide(L)'
;MLKQFHGISVSFQVHLYFSGIPEAKVPYVNSVGEKYRIKQLLHQLPPHDNEVRYCNALHEDEKKELRLFSQQRKKEALGRGTLKQLTEPQPCRNVSPYHFYSKNYRANVVFLISVIL
;
A
#
# COMPACT_ATOMS: atom_id res chain seq x y z
N MET A 1 -16.98 -8.74 18.28
CA MET A 1 -17.79 -8.08 17.23
C MET A 1 -16.86 -7.82 16.05
N LEU A 2 -16.78 -8.77 15.10
CA LEU A 2 -15.95 -8.63 13.90
C LEU A 2 -16.58 -7.59 12.99
N LYS A 3 -16.06 -6.35 13.02
CA LYS A 3 -16.54 -5.28 12.15
C LYS A 3 -16.24 -5.67 10.70
N GLN A 4 -17.31 -5.69 9.93
CA GLN A 4 -17.46 -6.28 8.60
C GLN A 4 -16.41 -5.74 7.61
N PHE A 5 -15.42 -6.56 7.29
CA PHE A 5 -14.70 -6.45 6.03
C PHE A 5 -15.63 -7.03 4.96
N HIS A 6 -16.08 -6.23 4.01
CA HIS A 6 -17.09 -6.65 3.03
C HIS A 6 -16.66 -7.94 2.30
N GLY A 7 -17.40 -9.03 2.51
CA GLY A 7 -17.43 -10.21 1.61
C GLY A 7 -16.16 -11.05 1.48
N ILE A 8 -15.15 -10.88 2.33
CA ILE A 8 -13.91 -11.67 2.26
C ILE A 8 -13.76 -12.43 3.57
N SER A 9 -13.57 -13.75 3.49
CA SER A 9 -13.04 -14.53 4.63
C SER A 9 -11.69 -13.94 5.01
N VAL A 10 -11.68 -13.09 6.04
CA VAL A 10 -10.46 -12.44 6.50
C VAL A 10 -9.63 -13.52 7.17
N SER A 11 -8.54 -13.93 6.50
CA SER A 11 -7.69 -14.99 7.04
C SER A 11 -7.24 -14.62 8.45
N PHE A 12 -7.05 -15.63 9.31
CA PHE A 12 -6.59 -15.43 10.69
C PHE A 12 -5.34 -14.53 10.76
N GLN A 13 -4.45 -14.65 9.78
CA GLN A 13 -3.24 -13.83 9.65
C GLN A 13 -3.55 -12.34 9.43
N VAL A 14 -4.61 -12.00 8.66
CA VAL A 14 -5.04 -10.61 8.47
C VAL A 14 -5.63 -10.04 9.75
N HIS A 15 -6.36 -10.84 10.52
CA HIS A 15 -6.85 -10.41 11.83
C HIS A 15 -5.71 -10.08 12.80
N LEU A 16 -4.70 -10.94 12.86
CA LEU A 16 -3.51 -10.73 13.71
C LEU A 16 -2.65 -9.55 13.25
N TYR A 17 -2.63 -9.25 11.96
CA TYR A 17 -1.99 -8.05 11.45
C TYR A 17 -2.64 -6.78 12.02
N PHE A 18 -3.98 -6.68 11.88
CA PHE A 18 -4.72 -5.49 12.31
C PHE A 18 -4.78 -5.33 13.83
N SER A 19 -4.69 -6.41 14.62
CA SER A 19 -4.66 -6.31 16.10
C SER A 19 -3.40 -5.60 16.63
N GLY A 20 -2.31 -5.56 15.86
CA GLY A 20 -1.09 -4.84 16.20
C GLY A 20 -1.03 -3.40 15.67
N ILE A 21 -2.11 -2.89 15.07
CA ILE A 21 -2.21 -1.52 14.55
C ILE A 21 -3.08 -0.70 15.51
N PRO A 22 -2.75 0.59 15.77
CA PRO A 22 -3.65 1.46 16.52
C PRO A 22 -5.05 1.48 15.92
N GLU A 23 -6.09 1.30 16.74
CA GLU A 23 -7.49 1.21 16.30
C GLU A 23 -7.90 2.37 15.35
N ALA A 24 -7.44 3.60 15.63
CA ALA A 24 -7.70 4.78 14.82
C ALA A 24 -7.12 4.72 13.39
N LYS A 25 -6.18 3.81 13.12
CA LYS A 25 -5.55 3.57 11.81
C LYS A 25 -6.10 2.33 11.11
N VAL A 26 -6.95 1.54 11.75
CA VAL A 26 -7.54 0.35 11.15
C VAL A 26 -8.62 0.77 10.13
N PRO A 27 -8.53 0.35 8.85
CA PRO A 27 -9.31 0.90 7.76
C PRO A 27 -10.71 0.25 7.66
N TYR A 28 -11.53 0.43 8.70
CA TYR A 28 -12.94 0.02 8.65
C TYR A 28 -13.73 0.92 7.69
N VAL A 29 -14.76 0.37 7.07
CA VAL A 29 -15.65 1.12 6.16
C VAL A 29 -16.24 2.35 6.87
N ASN A 30 -16.15 3.50 6.21
CA ASN A 30 -16.55 4.83 6.66
C ASN A 30 -15.86 5.32 7.94
N SER A 31 -14.68 4.78 8.29
CA SER A 31 -13.96 5.15 9.51
C SER A 31 -12.85 6.20 9.30
N VAL A 32 -12.35 6.75 10.40
CA VAL A 32 -11.14 7.59 10.40
C VAL A 32 -9.91 6.83 9.88
N GLY A 33 -9.83 5.52 10.11
CA GLY A 33 -8.74 4.67 9.61
C GLY A 33 -8.81 4.46 8.10
N GLU A 34 -10.01 4.46 7.50
CA GLU A 34 -10.15 4.44 6.04
C GLU A 34 -9.65 5.75 5.43
N LYS A 35 -10.05 6.90 6.00
CA LYS A 35 -9.51 8.21 5.58
C LYS A 35 -7.99 8.28 5.74
N TYR A 36 -7.47 7.74 6.84
CA TYR A 36 -6.02 7.61 7.04
C TYR A 36 -5.37 6.76 5.94
N ARG A 37 -5.94 5.59 5.63
CA ARG A 37 -5.40 4.73 4.58
C ARG A 37 -5.45 5.39 3.20
N ILE A 38 -6.50 6.12 2.85
CA ILE A 38 -6.58 6.88 1.60
C ILE A 38 -5.42 7.90 1.51
N LYS A 39 -5.16 8.65 2.59
CA LYS A 39 -4.01 9.57 2.64
C LYS A 39 -2.68 8.85 2.45
N GLN A 40 -2.48 7.70 3.10
CA GLN A 40 -1.27 6.89 2.94
C GLN A 40 -1.12 6.36 1.51
N LEU A 41 -2.22 5.93 0.88
CA LEU A 41 -2.19 5.46 -0.51
C LEU A 41 -1.83 6.58 -1.48
N LEU A 42 -2.39 7.79 -1.32
CA LEU A 42 -2.02 8.94 -2.16
C LEU A 42 -0.55 9.34 -1.99
N HIS A 43 -0.03 9.21 -0.78
CA HIS A 43 1.38 9.47 -0.51
C HIS A 43 2.30 8.42 -1.16
N GLN A 44 1.92 7.14 -1.10
CA GLN A 44 2.68 6.03 -1.71
C GLN A 44 2.50 5.93 -3.23
N LEU A 45 1.38 6.42 -3.76
CA LEU A 45 0.99 6.32 -5.16
C LEU A 45 0.66 7.72 -5.71
N PRO A 46 1.68 8.59 -5.92
CA PRO A 46 1.45 9.91 -6.47
C PRO A 46 0.72 9.83 -7.83
N PRO A 47 -0.21 10.76 -8.13
CA PRO A 47 -0.99 10.73 -9.36
C PRO A 47 -0.14 10.87 -10.65
N HIS A 48 1.04 11.48 -10.53
CA HIS A 48 2.04 11.62 -11.61
C HIS A 48 2.54 10.27 -12.15
N ASP A 49 2.61 9.25 -11.29
CA ASP A 49 3.01 7.88 -11.69
C ASP A 49 1.87 7.12 -12.39
N ASN A 50 0.66 7.68 -12.38
CA ASN A 50 -0.56 6.97 -12.74
C ASN A 50 -1.16 7.49 -14.05
N GLU A 51 -1.19 8.81 -14.21
CA GLU A 51 -1.91 9.46 -15.31
C GLU A 51 -1.10 10.62 -15.87
N VAL A 52 -0.95 10.60 -17.20
CA VAL A 52 -0.19 11.60 -17.96
C VAL A 52 -0.69 13.04 -17.74
N ARG A 53 -1.98 13.23 -17.44
CA ARG A 53 -2.56 14.59 -17.25
C ARG A 53 -1.94 15.37 -16.09
N TYR A 54 -1.23 14.70 -15.19
CA TYR A 54 -0.53 15.34 -14.08
C TYR A 54 0.92 15.71 -14.44
N CYS A 55 1.43 15.25 -15.59
CA CYS A 55 2.82 15.41 -16.01
C CYS A 55 2.92 16.34 -17.23
N ASN A 56 3.15 17.63 -16.98
CA ASN A 56 3.15 18.65 -18.04
C ASN A 56 4.44 18.70 -18.88
N ALA A 57 5.52 18.09 -18.39
CA ALA A 57 6.86 18.19 -18.99
C ALA A 57 7.31 16.95 -19.79
N LEU A 58 6.45 15.93 -19.94
CA LEU A 58 6.81 14.69 -20.63
C LEU A 58 6.70 14.81 -22.15
N HIS A 59 7.66 14.22 -22.86
CA HIS A 59 7.57 13.99 -24.30
C HIS A 59 6.62 12.82 -24.63
N GLU A 60 6.18 12.71 -25.89
CA GLU A 60 5.17 11.71 -26.27
C GLU A 60 5.61 10.26 -26.02
N ASP A 61 6.91 9.98 -26.19
CA ASP A 61 7.49 8.66 -25.89
C ASP A 61 7.44 8.36 -24.39
N GLU A 62 7.83 9.30 -23.54
CA GLU A 62 7.76 9.15 -22.08
C GLU A 62 6.30 9.02 -21.59
N LYS A 63 5.36 9.74 -22.21
CA LYS A 63 3.92 9.57 -21.94
C LYS A 63 3.43 8.16 -22.30
N LYS A 64 3.95 7.58 -23.39
CA LYS A 64 3.63 6.20 -23.81
C LYS A 64 4.19 5.20 -22.80
N GLU A 65 5.43 5.37 -22.37
CA GLU A 65 6.06 4.53 -21.34
C GLU A 65 5.30 4.61 -20.01
N LEU A 66 4.93 5.81 -19.57
CA LEU A 66 4.14 6.02 -18.35
C LEU A 66 2.78 5.30 -18.42
N ARG A 67 2.10 5.34 -19.57
CA ARG A 67 0.83 4.61 -19.76
C ARG A 67 1.03 3.10 -19.63
N LEU A 68 2.07 2.54 -20.25
CA LEU A 68 2.38 1.12 -20.17
C LEU A 68 2.74 0.71 -18.74
N PHE A 69 3.60 1.49 -18.08
CA PHE A 69 3.99 1.27 -16.69
C PHE A 69 2.78 1.30 -15.75
N SER A 70 1.94 2.34 -15.84
CA SER A 70 0.74 2.50 -15.01
C SER A 70 -0.24 1.33 -15.19
N GLN A 71 -0.50 0.92 -16.43
CA GLN A 71 -1.37 -0.23 -16.72
C GLN A 71 -0.81 -1.53 -16.15
N GLN A 72 0.47 -1.80 -16.36
CA GLN A 72 1.13 -3.00 -15.87
C GLN A 72 1.13 -3.05 -14.34
N ARG A 73 1.48 -1.93 -13.69
CA ARG A 73 1.46 -1.79 -12.22
C ARG A 73 0.07 -2.03 -11.65
N LYS A 74 -0.98 -1.45 -12.24
CA LYS A 74 -2.38 -1.69 -11.84
C LYS A 74 -2.77 -3.16 -11.94
N LYS A 75 -2.38 -3.81 -13.05
CA LYS A 75 -2.74 -5.20 -13.33
C LYS A 75 -2.01 -6.18 -12.40
N GLU A 76 -0.74 -5.94 -12.12
CA GLU A 76 0.15 -6.98 -11.57
C GLU A 76 0.60 -6.75 -10.13
N ALA A 77 0.57 -5.52 -9.64
CA ALA A 77 1.16 -5.15 -8.34
C ALA A 77 0.18 -4.43 -7.40
N LEU A 78 -0.77 -3.65 -7.94
CA LEU A 78 -1.67 -2.84 -7.12
C LEU A 78 -2.60 -3.72 -6.26
N GLY A 79 -2.70 -3.40 -4.98
CA GLY A 79 -3.57 -4.13 -4.04
C GLY A 79 -3.08 -5.54 -3.68
N ARG A 80 -1.89 -5.96 -4.14
CA ARG A 80 -1.33 -7.28 -3.84
C ARG A 80 -0.27 -7.19 -2.74
N GLY A 81 -0.39 -8.05 -1.75
CA GLY A 81 0.61 -8.22 -0.71
C GLY A 81 0.48 -9.54 0.02
N THR A 82 1.51 -9.87 0.78
CA THR A 82 1.60 -11.10 1.56
C THR A 82 1.91 -10.73 3.00
N LEU A 83 1.16 -11.30 3.93
CA LEU A 83 1.47 -11.18 5.35
C LEU A 83 2.51 -12.24 5.71
N LYS A 84 3.56 -11.83 6.39
CA LYS A 84 4.54 -12.75 6.98
C LYS A 84 4.70 -12.43 8.46
N GLN A 85 4.79 -13.48 9.26
CA GLN A 85 5.17 -13.37 10.66
C GLN A 85 6.69 -13.24 10.73
N LEU A 86 7.16 -12.25 11.47
CA LEU A 86 8.56 -12.13 11.81
C LEU A 86 8.89 -13.06 12.97
N THR A 87 9.95 -13.84 12.82
CA THR A 87 10.47 -14.74 13.85
C THR A 87 11.49 -14.04 14.74
N GLU A 88 12.08 -12.94 14.27
CA GLU A 88 13.12 -12.19 14.97
C GLU A 88 12.56 -10.96 15.69
N PRO A 89 12.99 -10.68 16.95
CA PRO A 89 12.58 -9.50 17.69
C PRO A 89 13.01 -8.23 16.95
N GLN A 90 12.04 -7.35 16.68
CA GLN A 90 12.29 -6.12 15.95
C GLN A 90 12.82 -5.01 16.88
N PRO A 91 13.73 -4.15 16.39
CA PRO A 91 14.23 -3.00 17.15
C PRO A 91 13.16 -1.92 17.39
N CYS A 92 12.10 -1.91 16.57
CA CYS A 92 10.99 -0.96 16.68
C CYS A 92 10.00 -1.41 17.77
N ARG A 93 9.76 -0.57 18.78
CA ARG A 93 8.74 -0.83 19.82
C ARG A 93 7.33 -0.62 19.25
N ASN A 94 6.36 -1.44 19.69
CA ASN A 94 4.93 -1.36 19.35
C ASN A 94 4.56 -1.61 17.87
N VAL A 95 5.30 -2.46 17.18
CA VAL A 95 4.96 -2.89 15.80
C VAL A 95 4.38 -4.30 15.83
N SER A 96 3.36 -4.56 15.01
CA SER A 96 2.79 -5.90 14.84
C SER A 96 3.88 -6.89 14.41
N PRO A 97 3.96 -8.10 15.00
CA PRO A 97 4.88 -9.15 14.54
C PRO A 97 4.49 -9.69 13.16
N TYR A 98 3.32 -9.31 12.64
CA TYR A 98 2.89 -9.57 11.27
C TYR A 98 3.20 -8.34 10.43
N HIS A 99 4.01 -8.52 9.38
CA HIS A 99 4.34 -7.46 8.44
C HIS A 99 3.62 -7.70 7.11
N PHE A 100 3.03 -6.63 6.59
CA PHE A 100 2.45 -6.61 5.25
C PHE A 100 3.52 -6.26 4.23
N TYR A 101 3.90 -7.25 3.42
CA TYR A 101 4.79 -7.05 2.29
C TYR A 101 3.95 -6.80 1.06
N SER A 102 3.90 -5.56 0.59
CA SER A 102 3.29 -5.28 -0.70
C SER A 102 4.17 -5.85 -1.81
N LYS A 103 3.58 -6.56 -2.79
CA LYS A 103 4.27 -7.00 -4.01
C LYS A 103 4.46 -5.83 -5.00
N ASN A 104 4.62 -4.60 -4.52
CA ASN A 104 5.16 -3.55 -5.36
C ASN A 104 6.59 -3.99 -5.69
N TYR A 105 6.81 -4.34 -6.96
CA TYR A 105 8.05 -4.91 -7.47
C TYR A 105 9.27 -4.15 -6.95
N ARG A 106 10.36 -4.88 -6.74
CA ARG A 106 11.71 -4.32 -6.86
C ARG A 106 11.84 -3.73 -8.27
N ALA A 107 11.41 -2.50 -8.45
CA ALA A 107 11.69 -1.71 -9.64
C ALA A 107 12.87 -0.80 -9.28
N ASN A 108 14.02 -1.06 -9.89
CA ASN A 108 15.18 -0.18 -9.94
C ASN A 108 14.85 1.10 -10.73
N VAL A 109 13.90 1.90 -10.24
CA VAL A 109 13.65 3.27 -10.70
C VAL A 109 13.28 4.07 -9.46
N VAL A 110 14.31 4.62 -8.82
CA VAL A 110 14.32 5.88 -8.04
C VAL A 110 12.94 6.38 -7.55
N PHE A 111 12.26 5.67 -6.66
CA PHE A 111 11.09 6.18 -5.90
C PHE A 111 10.95 5.49 -4.53
N LEU A 112 12.10 5.17 -3.93
CA LEU A 112 12.21 4.57 -2.61
C LEU A 112 13.13 5.38 -1.70
N ILE A 113 13.09 6.72 -1.85
CA ILE A 113 13.63 7.64 -0.84
C ILE A 113 12.45 8.44 -0.31
N SER A 114 12.21 8.28 1.00
CA SER A 114 11.16 8.93 1.82
C SER A 114 9.78 8.29 1.58
N VAL A 115 9.20 7.46 2.46
CA VAL A 115 8.75 7.84 3.81
C VAL A 115 8.58 6.60 4.68
N ILE A 116 9.57 6.38 5.54
CA ILE A 116 9.40 5.88 6.90
C ILE A 116 10.37 6.72 7.77
N LEU A 117 10.11 8.03 7.85
CA LEU A 117 10.43 8.93 8.96
C LEU A 117 9.38 10.06 8.93
#